data_AF-A0A068V998-F1
#
_entry.id   AF-A0A068V998-F1
#
_cell.length_a   1.000
_cell.length_b   1.000
_cell.length_c   1.000
_cell.angle_alpha   90.00
_cell.angle_beta   90.00
_cell.angle_gamma   90.00
#
_symmetry.space_group_name_H-M   'P 1'
#
loop_
_entity.id
_entity.type
_entity.pdbx_description
1 polymer ?
#
loop_
_entity_poly.entity_id
_entity_poly.type
_entity_poly.pdbx_seq_one_letter_code
_entity_poly.pdbx_strand_id
1 'polypeptide(L)'
;MQTSAGIEEIRTKDTTQFKSVHVKFQLQRECLFGQQFLIVGDDPMFGLWDPSNAIPLNWSEGHVWTVEMDIPCDKVMKYKFILKRGDDTILWQPGPDRILRTLETWKTITVCEDWDNAELQTLIEEDPVAHQELQTLIEAEDSVAHQELQTLIEEDPVAHQELQTLIEAEDSVAHQELQTLIEEDPVAHQELQTLIEAEDSVAHQELQTLI
;
A
#
# COMPACT_ATOMS: atom_id res chain seq x y z
N MET A 1 39.83 -6.54 -61.37
CA MET A 1 39.95 -5.68 -60.17
C MET A 1 38.65 -5.89 -59.41
N GLN A 2 38.63 -6.74 -58.36
CA GLN A 2 38.85 -6.35 -56.95
C GLN A 2 37.92 -5.18 -56.57
N THR A 3 37.05 -5.23 -55.55
CA THR A 3 37.08 -5.98 -54.29
C THR A 3 35.71 -5.90 -53.61
N SER A 4 35.46 -6.90 -52.77
CA SER A 4 34.39 -7.05 -51.77
C SER A 4 34.20 -5.86 -50.83
N ALA A 5 32.98 -5.68 -50.33
CA ALA A 5 32.69 -5.58 -48.90
C ALA A 5 31.17 -5.69 -48.68
N GLY A 6 30.69 -6.91 -48.44
CA GLY A 6 29.46 -7.10 -47.69
C GLY A 6 29.76 -6.78 -46.24
N ILE A 7 29.10 -5.78 -45.70
CA ILE A 7 29.04 -5.55 -44.26
C ILE A 7 27.65 -6.02 -43.87
N GLU A 8 27.58 -7.26 -43.40
CA GLU A 8 26.47 -7.73 -42.59
C GLU A 8 26.48 -6.90 -41.32
N GLU A 9 25.55 -5.94 -41.24
CA GLU A 9 25.27 -5.20 -40.02
C GLU A 9 24.55 -6.18 -39.08
N ILE A 10 25.34 -6.86 -38.27
CA ILE A 10 24.87 -7.75 -37.20
C ILE A 10 24.10 -6.86 -36.21
N ARG A 11 22.79 -6.80 -36.40
CA ARG A 11 21.87 -6.24 -35.41
C ARG A 11 21.69 -7.30 -34.33
N THR A 12 22.66 -7.41 -33.41
CA THR A 12 22.48 -8.12 -32.15
C THR A 12 21.36 -7.42 -31.39
N LYS A 13 20.13 -7.93 -31.55
CA LYS A 13 19.04 -7.66 -30.61
C LYS A 13 19.36 -8.43 -29.33
N ASP A 14 20.28 -7.92 -28.52
CA ASP A 14 20.30 -8.28 -27.10
C ASP A 14 19.06 -7.68 -26.47
N THR A 15 17.96 -8.42 -26.57
CA THR A 15 16.77 -8.13 -25.78
C THR A 15 17.01 -8.78 -24.43
N THR A 16 17.87 -8.14 -23.63
CA THR A 16 18.04 -8.49 -22.23
C THR A 16 16.70 -8.18 -21.56
N GLN A 17 15.88 -9.20 -21.34
CA GLN A 17 14.67 -9.07 -20.56
C GLN A 17 15.09 -8.77 -19.13
N PHE A 18 15.01 -7.50 -18.73
CA PHE A 18 15.29 -7.09 -17.36
C PHE A 18 14.17 -7.65 -16.48
N LYS A 19 14.52 -8.53 -15.55
CA LYS A 19 13.62 -8.86 -14.44
C LYS A 19 13.57 -7.67 -13.50
N SER A 20 12.41 -7.43 -12.91
CA SER A 20 12.22 -6.43 -11.86
C SER A 20 11.82 -7.11 -10.55
N VAL A 21 12.12 -6.44 -9.45
CA VAL A 21 11.66 -6.78 -8.10
C VAL A 21 10.78 -5.64 -7.59
N HIS A 22 9.71 -5.99 -6.88
CA HIS A 22 8.83 -5.00 -6.25
C HIS A 22 9.47 -4.46 -4.96
N VAL A 23 9.64 -3.15 -4.87
CA VAL A 23 10.33 -2.51 -3.74
C VAL A 23 9.45 -1.43 -3.13
N LYS A 24 9.27 -1.51 -1.80
CA LYS A 24 8.62 -0.51 -0.97
C LYS A 24 9.66 0.28 -0.20
N PHE A 25 9.79 1.56 -0.47
CA PHE A 25 10.57 2.44 0.40
C PHE A 25 9.71 2.95 1.54
N GLN A 26 10.24 2.97 2.74
CA GLN A 26 9.56 3.45 3.94
C GLN A 26 10.47 4.41 4.72
N LEU A 27 9.97 5.62 4.96
CA LEU A 27 10.62 6.65 5.77
C LEU A 27 9.68 7.06 6.90
N GLN A 28 10.09 6.89 8.16
CA GLN A 28 9.30 7.37 9.30
C GLN A 28 9.81 8.75 9.75
N ARG A 29 9.03 9.80 9.49
CA ARG A 29 9.40 11.17 9.88
C ARG A 29 8.23 12.14 9.84
N GLU A 30 8.10 12.94 10.89
CA GLU A 30 7.16 14.06 10.93
C GLU A 30 7.66 15.25 10.09
N CYS A 31 6.73 15.93 9.41
CA CYS A 31 6.98 17.21 8.76
C CYS A 31 5.79 18.15 8.97
N LEU A 32 5.99 19.44 8.68
CA LEU A 32 4.91 20.43 8.82
C LEU A 32 3.88 20.27 7.70
N PHE A 33 2.66 20.79 7.93
CA PHE A 33 1.62 20.86 6.91
C PHE A 33 2.11 21.58 5.64
N GLY A 34 1.76 21.04 4.48
CA GLY A 34 2.21 21.55 3.18
C GLY A 34 3.66 21.20 2.81
N GLN A 35 4.36 20.43 3.64
CA GLN A 35 5.63 19.81 3.27
C GLN A 35 5.40 18.38 2.76
N GLN A 36 6.31 17.89 1.93
CA GLN A 36 6.22 16.56 1.33
C GLN A 36 7.59 15.91 1.21
N PHE A 37 7.70 14.63 1.59
CA PHE A 37 8.89 13.85 1.29
C PHE A 37 8.80 13.26 -0.12
N LEU A 38 9.93 13.27 -0.82
CA LEU A 38 10.11 12.69 -2.15
C LEU A 38 11.40 11.88 -2.18
N ILE A 39 11.54 10.99 -3.16
CA ILE A 39 12.76 10.23 -3.43
C ILE A 39 13.37 10.65 -4.78
N VAL A 40 14.69 10.79 -4.81
CA VAL A 40 15.47 11.14 -6.01
C VAL A 40 16.79 10.37 -6.00
N GLY A 41 17.40 10.13 -7.16
CA GLY A 41 18.56 9.25 -7.27
C GLY A 41 19.30 9.32 -8.60
N ASP A 42 20.33 8.49 -8.76
CA ASP A 42 21.24 8.49 -9.91
C ASP A 42 20.70 7.79 -11.16
N ASP A 43 19.60 7.04 -11.03
CA ASP A 43 18.94 6.36 -12.13
C ASP A 43 17.82 7.22 -12.75
N PRO A 44 17.53 7.11 -14.06
CA PRO A 44 16.38 7.76 -14.67
C PRO A 44 15.05 7.52 -13.95
N MET A 45 14.85 6.33 -13.37
CA MET A 45 13.64 6.05 -12.61
C MET A 45 13.52 6.87 -11.32
N PHE A 46 14.63 7.41 -10.81
CA PHE A 46 14.68 8.32 -9.67
C PHE A 46 15.00 9.77 -10.07
N GLY A 47 14.82 10.14 -11.33
CA GLY A 47 14.88 11.53 -11.76
C GLY A 47 16.29 12.13 -11.89
N LEU A 48 17.37 11.31 -11.91
CA LEU A 48 18.74 11.77 -12.17
C LEU A 48 19.23 12.93 -11.29
N TRP A 49 18.95 12.86 -9.98
CA TRP A 49 19.27 13.91 -9.00
C TRP A 49 18.61 15.27 -9.26
N ASP A 50 17.58 15.34 -10.12
CA ASP A 50 16.75 16.54 -10.32
C ASP A 50 15.52 16.49 -9.40
N PRO A 51 15.42 17.38 -8.38
CA PRO A 51 14.26 17.45 -7.50
C PRO A 51 12.92 17.66 -8.21
N SER A 52 12.94 18.24 -9.42
CA SER A 52 11.73 18.47 -10.23
C SER A 52 11.15 17.15 -10.78
N ASN A 53 11.98 16.11 -10.88
CA ASN A 53 11.62 14.77 -11.32
C ASN A 53 11.59 13.76 -10.15
N ALA A 54 11.65 14.25 -8.90
CA ALA A 54 11.59 13.39 -7.72
C ALA A 54 10.20 12.78 -7.55
N ILE A 55 10.15 11.56 -7.03
CA ILE A 55 8.91 10.81 -6.88
C ILE A 55 8.32 11.09 -5.49
N PRO A 56 7.08 11.60 -5.38
CA PRO A 56 6.46 11.88 -4.10
C PRO A 56 6.17 10.60 -3.31
N LEU A 57 6.36 10.65 -2.00
CA LEU A 57 5.92 9.59 -1.09
C LEU A 57 4.48 9.86 -0.63
N ASN A 58 3.76 8.78 -0.34
CA ASN A 58 2.44 8.79 0.26
C ASN A 58 2.57 8.79 1.78
N TRP A 59 1.82 9.65 2.47
CA TRP A 59 1.77 9.67 3.93
C TRP A 59 0.72 8.69 4.46
N SER A 60 1.03 8.05 5.58
CA SER A 60 0.07 7.32 6.42
C SER A 60 0.28 7.67 7.90
N GLU A 61 -0.64 7.19 8.74
CA GLU A 61 -0.57 7.35 10.19
C GLU A 61 0.78 6.90 10.77
N GLY A 62 1.19 7.50 11.90
CA GLY A 62 2.51 7.26 12.51
C GLY A 62 3.66 7.97 11.81
N HIS A 63 3.36 8.92 10.92
CA HIS A 63 4.31 9.66 10.09
C HIS A 63 5.16 8.75 9.18
N VAL A 64 4.53 7.70 8.68
CA VAL A 64 5.16 6.76 7.77
C VAL A 64 4.93 7.25 6.35
N TRP A 65 6.01 7.42 5.60
CA TRP A 65 6.00 7.84 4.21
C TRP A 65 6.44 6.67 3.34
N THR A 66 5.65 6.34 2.33
CA THR A 66 5.91 5.18 1.48
C THR A 66 5.85 5.48 0.00
N VAL A 67 6.64 4.74 -0.78
CA VAL A 67 6.48 4.65 -2.23
C VAL A 67 6.88 3.26 -2.67
N GLU A 68 6.10 2.68 -3.58
CA GLU A 68 6.29 1.34 -4.11
C GLU A 68 6.57 1.41 -5.60
N MET A 69 7.52 0.60 -6.09
CA MET A 69 7.90 0.57 -7.50
C MET A 69 8.63 -0.71 -7.88
N ASP A 70 8.53 -1.07 -9.15
CA ASP A 70 9.28 -2.17 -9.72
C ASP A 70 10.67 -1.70 -10.16
N ILE A 71 11.68 -2.30 -9.55
CA ILE A 71 13.08 -1.93 -9.74
C ILE A 71 13.80 -3.04 -10.53
N PRO A 72 14.56 -2.71 -11.59
CA PRO A 72 15.34 -3.71 -12.29
C PRO A 72 16.29 -4.45 -11.35
N CYS A 73 16.32 -5.78 -11.44
CA CYS A 73 17.25 -6.63 -10.71
C CYS A 73 18.70 -6.40 -11.14
N ASP A 74 19.63 -6.81 -10.28
CA ASP A 74 21.07 -6.78 -10.53
C ASP A 74 21.63 -5.38 -10.78
N LYS A 75 20.95 -4.34 -10.27
CA LYS A 75 21.41 -2.96 -10.29
C LYS A 75 21.80 -2.50 -8.90
N VAL A 76 22.80 -1.63 -8.88
CA VAL A 76 23.18 -0.83 -7.72
C VAL A 76 22.78 0.58 -8.04
N MET A 77 21.91 1.16 -7.23
CA MET A 77 21.42 2.52 -7.42
C MET A 77 21.65 3.33 -6.16
N LYS A 78 21.82 4.63 -6.35
CA LYS A 78 21.93 5.59 -5.27
C LYS A 78 20.71 6.48 -5.25
N TYR A 79 20.22 6.75 -4.04
CA TYR A 79 19.08 7.63 -3.84
C TYR A 79 19.23 8.44 -2.55
N LYS A 80 18.39 9.45 -2.43
CA LYS A 80 18.14 10.20 -1.21
C LYS A 80 16.67 10.53 -1.11
N PHE A 81 16.20 10.66 0.12
CA PHE A 81 14.98 11.42 0.36
C PHE A 81 15.26 12.91 0.31
N ILE A 82 14.27 13.67 -0.13
CA ILE A 82 14.25 15.12 -0.06
C ILE A 82 12.94 15.55 0.60
N LEU A 83 12.98 16.68 1.32
CA LEU A 83 11.80 17.33 1.86
C LEU A 83 11.56 18.60 1.06
N LYS A 84 10.45 18.62 0.32
CA LYS A 84 9.95 19.81 -0.34
C LYS A 84 9.09 20.60 0.65
N ARG A 85 9.43 21.88 0.85
CA ARG A 85 8.65 22.80 1.68
C ARG A 85 7.59 23.54 0.85
N GLY A 86 6.66 24.20 1.54
CA GLY A 86 5.58 24.96 0.88
C GLY A 86 6.05 26.17 0.07
N ASP A 87 7.30 26.62 0.24
CA ASP A 87 7.96 27.66 -0.57
C ASP A 87 8.81 27.07 -1.71
N ASP A 88 8.60 25.79 -2.05
CA ASP A 88 9.38 25.00 -3.01
C ASP A 88 10.86 24.82 -2.63
N THR A 89 11.29 25.23 -1.43
CA THR A 89 12.66 24.97 -0.94
C THR A 89 12.85 23.46 -0.72
N ILE A 90 13.97 22.93 -1.22
CA ILE A 90 14.36 21.52 -1.09
C ILE A 90 15.39 21.35 0.02
N LEU A 91 15.09 20.47 0.97
CA LEU A 91 16.09 19.94 1.91
C LEU A 91 16.48 18.53 1.53
N TRP A 92 17.78 18.27 1.47
CA TRP A 92 18.32 16.95 1.20
C TRP A 92 18.46 16.14 2.48
N GLN A 93 18.20 14.84 2.40
CA GLN A 93 18.53 13.90 3.48
C GLN A 93 20.03 14.00 3.80
N PRO A 94 20.39 14.21 5.07
CA PRO A 94 21.77 14.36 5.49
C PRO A 94 22.61 13.09 5.28
N GLY A 95 23.92 13.25 5.36
CA GLY A 95 24.87 12.15 5.24
C GLY A 95 25.07 11.66 3.80
N PRO A 96 25.67 10.47 3.62
CA PRO A 96 25.92 9.91 2.29
C PRO A 96 24.63 9.55 1.53
N ASP A 97 24.75 9.34 0.23
CA ASP A 97 23.68 8.75 -0.57
C ASP A 97 23.34 7.35 -0.02
N ARG A 98 22.05 7.01 0.00
CA ARG A 98 21.61 5.65 0.30
C ARG A 98 21.87 4.77 -0.91
N ILE A 99 22.16 3.50 -0.67
CA ILE A 99 22.46 2.53 -1.72
C ILE A 99 21.40 1.45 -1.67
N LEU A 100 20.74 1.21 -2.81
CA LEU A 100 19.90 0.04 -3.00
C LEU A 100 20.61 -0.97 -3.90
N ARG A 101 20.61 -2.22 -3.46
CA ARG A 101 21.04 -3.37 -4.26
C ARG A 101 19.86 -4.31 -4.38
N THR A 102 19.40 -4.55 -5.61
CA THR A 102 18.33 -5.49 -5.89
C THR A 102 18.90 -6.82 -6.37
N LEU A 103 18.40 -7.91 -5.79
CA LEU A 103 18.65 -9.28 -6.25
C LEU A 103 17.34 -9.83 -6.81
N GLU A 104 17.43 -10.84 -7.68
CA GLU A 104 16.24 -11.53 -8.17
C GLU A 104 15.49 -12.22 -7.02
N THR A 105 14.25 -11.79 -6.78
CA THR A 105 13.32 -12.43 -5.85
C THR A 105 11.89 -12.22 -6.32
N TRP A 106 10.99 -13.11 -5.91
CA TRP A 106 9.54 -12.99 -6.12
C TRP A 106 8.85 -12.27 -4.95
N LYS A 107 9.59 -12.04 -3.86
CA LYS A 107 9.13 -11.32 -2.67
C LYS A 107 9.15 -9.81 -2.92
N THR A 108 8.37 -9.09 -2.14
CA THR A 108 8.49 -7.63 -2.01
C THR A 108 9.64 -7.31 -1.08
N ILE A 109 10.48 -6.36 -1.46
CA ILE A 109 11.56 -5.84 -0.60
C ILE A 109 11.09 -4.53 0.02
N THR A 110 10.91 -4.49 1.33
CA THR A 110 10.67 -3.25 2.08
C THR A 110 12.00 -2.69 2.58
N VAL A 111 12.33 -1.48 2.14
CA VAL A 111 13.53 -0.73 2.52
C VAL A 111 13.12 0.34 3.53
N CYS A 112 13.37 0.08 4.81
CA CYS A 112 13.09 1.01 5.90
C CYS A 112 14.29 1.90 6.14
N GLU A 113 14.05 3.21 6.22
CA GLU A 113 15.08 4.23 6.26
C GLU A 113 14.87 5.22 7.41
N ASP A 114 15.99 5.69 7.95
CA ASP A 114 16.04 6.82 8.85
C ASP A 114 16.59 8.06 8.12
N TRP A 115 15.98 9.21 8.38
CA TRP A 115 16.39 10.45 7.74
C TRP A 115 17.79 10.87 8.15
N ASP A 116 18.11 10.77 9.44
CA ASP A 116 19.33 11.34 10.02
C ASP A 116 20.52 10.36 9.98
N ASN A 117 20.25 9.05 10.08
CA ASN A 117 21.27 8.03 10.20
C ASN A 117 21.20 6.96 9.07
N ALA A 118 22.17 7.01 8.17
CA ALA A 118 22.28 6.05 7.06
C ALA A 118 22.51 4.60 7.50
N GLU A 119 23.07 4.39 8.70
CA GLU A 119 23.39 3.04 9.21
C GLU A 119 22.15 2.31 9.76
N LEU A 120 21.00 2.98 9.84
CA LEU A 120 19.73 2.39 10.29
C LEU A 120 18.87 1.87 9.13
N GLN A 121 19.40 1.84 7.91
CA GLN A 121 18.72 1.20 6.80
C GLN A 121 18.49 -0.29 7.12
N THR A 122 17.25 -0.75 7.00
CA THR A 122 16.91 -2.17 7.13
C THR A 122 16.14 -2.64 5.91
N LEU A 123 16.43 -3.87 5.46
CA LEU A 123 15.75 -4.51 4.34
C LEU A 123 14.96 -5.69 4.89
N ILE A 124 13.67 -5.74 4.55
CA ILE A 124 12.74 -6.80 4.94
C ILE A 124 12.21 -7.42 3.65
N GLU A 125 12.29 -8.74 3.55
CA GLU A 125 11.68 -9.46 2.43
C GLU A 125 10.34 -10.05 2.87
N GLU A 126 9.27 -9.64 2.22
CA GLU A 126 7.91 -10.02 2.53
C GLU A 126 7.29 -10.74 1.34
N ASP A 127 6.43 -11.73 1.59
CA ASP A 127 5.67 -12.33 0.49
C ASP A 127 4.81 -11.22 -0.16
N PRO A 128 4.71 -11.19 -1.50
CA PRO A 128 3.97 -10.15 -2.21
C PRO A 128 2.56 -10.11 -1.65
N VAL A 129 2.18 -8.96 -1.11
CA VAL A 129 0.91 -8.80 -0.43
C VAL A 129 -0.18 -8.96 -1.50
N ALA A 130 -0.88 -10.09 -1.47
CA ALA A 130 -1.97 -10.44 -2.39
C ALA A 130 -3.23 -9.57 -2.18
N HIS A 131 -3.07 -8.31 -1.73
CA HIS A 131 -4.17 -7.43 -1.37
C HIS A 131 -5.04 -7.04 -2.56
N GLN A 132 -4.50 -7.09 -3.79
CA GLN A 132 -5.29 -6.83 -4.99
C GLN A 132 -6.08 -8.06 -5.47
N GLU A 133 -5.51 -9.27 -5.35
CA GLU A 133 -6.17 -10.50 -5.81
C GLU A 133 -7.25 -10.98 -4.83
N LEU A 134 -7.02 -10.82 -3.52
CA LEU A 134 -8.02 -11.16 -2.50
C LEU A 134 -9.20 -10.18 -2.53
N GLN A 135 -9.01 -8.89 -2.83
CA GLN A 135 -10.14 -7.96 -3.00
C GLN A 135 -11.04 -8.38 -4.16
N THR A 136 -10.48 -8.75 -5.31
CA THR A 136 -11.27 -9.24 -6.44
C THR A 136 -11.95 -10.60 -6.19
N LEU A 137 -11.37 -11.47 -5.37
CA LEU A 137 -11.97 -12.76 -5.02
C LEU A 137 -13.07 -12.60 -3.97
N ILE A 138 -12.90 -11.72 -2.98
CA ILE A 138 -13.91 -11.42 -1.95
C ILE A 138 -15.12 -10.72 -2.60
N GLU A 139 -14.90 -9.74 -3.49
CA GLU A 139 -16.00 -9.08 -4.24
C GLU A 139 -16.75 -10.04 -5.17
N ALA A 140 -16.07 -11.06 -5.72
CA ALA A 140 -16.69 -12.09 -6.54
C ALA A 140 -17.47 -13.14 -5.71
N GLU A 141 -16.99 -13.50 -4.52
CA GLU A 141 -17.67 -14.44 -3.62
C GLU A 141 -18.92 -13.82 -2.98
N ASP A 142 -18.87 -12.54 -2.57
CA ASP A 142 -20.04 -11.83 -2.04
C ASP A 142 -21.14 -11.65 -3.10
N SER A 143 -20.77 -11.39 -4.36
CA SER A 143 -21.75 -11.29 -5.45
C SER A 143 -22.46 -12.63 -5.75
N VAL A 144 -21.81 -13.77 -5.51
CA VAL A 144 -22.38 -15.10 -5.79
C VAL A 144 -23.24 -15.57 -4.62
N ALA A 145 -22.79 -15.36 -3.38
CA ALA A 145 -23.55 -15.71 -2.18
C ALA A 145 -24.87 -14.91 -2.07
N HIS A 146 -24.84 -13.62 -2.43
CA HIS A 146 -26.05 -12.78 -2.41
C HIS A 146 -27.07 -13.20 -3.48
N GLN A 147 -26.61 -13.71 -4.63
CA GLN A 147 -27.48 -14.19 -5.71
C GLN A 147 -28.12 -15.55 -5.36
N GLU A 148 -27.37 -16.47 -4.72
CA GLU A 148 -27.90 -17.76 -4.28
C GLU A 148 -28.91 -17.62 -3.12
N LEU A 149 -28.68 -16.70 -2.17
CA LEU A 149 -29.62 -16.41 -1.10
C LEU A 149 -30.93 -15.78 -1.60
N GLN A 150 -30.88 -14.88 -2.59
CA GLN A 150 -32.10 -14.34 -3.20
C GLN A 150 -32.96 -15.41 -3.90
N THR A 151 -32.32 -16.40 -4.53
CA THR A 151 -33.06 -17.50 -5.17
C THR A 151 -33.72 -18.46 -4.19
N LEU A 152 -33.20 -18.60 -2.96
CA LEU A 152 -33.76 -19.46 -1.93
C LEU A 152 -34.88 -18.78 -1.11
N ILE A 153 -34.90 -17.44 -1.04
CA ILE A 153 -35.90 -16.65 -0.31
C ILE A 153 -37.27 -16.63 -1.03
N GLU A 154 -37.33 -16.86 -2.34
CA GLU A 154 -38.61 -16.89 -3.08
C GLU A 154 -39.40 -18.21 -2.88
N GLU A 155 -38.79 -19.29 -2.39
CA GLU A 155 -39.45 -20.62 -2.35
C GLU A 155 -40.02 -21.05 -0.98
N ASP A 156 -39.64 -20.44 0.16
CA ASP A 156 -40.18 -20.86 1.47
C ASP A 156 -40.29 -19.72 2.51
N PRO A 157 -41.51 -19.21 2.80
CA PRO A 157 -41.72 -18.13 3.77
C PRO A 157 -41.50 -18.53 5.24
N VAL A 158 -41.24 -19.80 5.55
CA VAL A 158 -40.99 -20.27 6.93
C VAL A 158 -39.52 -20.11 7.33
N ALA A 159 -38.58 -20.22 6.38
CA ALA A 159 -37.14 -20.08 6.65
C ALA A 159 -36.72 -18.65 7.04
N HIS A 160 -37.54 -17.64 6.70
CA HIS A 160 -37.25 -16.23 7.00
C HIS A 160 -37.26 -15.92 8.50
N GLN A 161 -38.13 -16.58 9.28
CA GLN A 161 -38.27 -16.31 10.71
C GLN A 161 -37.14 -16.93 11.55
N GLU A 162 -36.65 -18.12 11.16
CA GLU A 162 -35.55 -18.80 11.85
C GLU A 162 -34.19 -18.15 11.55
N LEU A 163 -33.99 -17.62 10.33
CA LEU A 163 -32.75 -16.91 10.00
C LEU A 163 -32.69 -15.51 10.62
N GLN A 164 -33.82 -14.77 10.70
CA GLN A 164 -33.85 -13.50 11.43
C GLN A 164 -33.50 -13.67 12.91
N THR A 165 -33.98 -14.74 13.55
CA THR A 165 -33.67 -15.00 14.97
C THR A 165 -32.23 -15.45 15.20
N LEU A 166 -31.57 -16.07 14.22
CA LEU A 166 -30.16 -16.45 14.32
C LEU A 166 -29.22 -15.25 14.11
N ILE A 167 -29.55 -14.35 13.17
CA ILE A 167 -28.78 -13.13 12.91
C ILE A 167 -28.90 -12.16 14.10
N GLU A 168 -30.11 -11.95 14.63
CA GLU A 168 -30.32 -11.12 15.83
C GLU A 168 -29.61 -11.70 17.07
N ALA A 169 -29.43 -13.03 17.14
CA ALA A 169 -28.71 -13.67 18.24
C ALA A 169 -27.18 -13.50 18.12
N GLU A 170 -26.62 -13.56 16.92
CA GLU A 170 -25.18 -13.32 16.69
C GLU A 170 -24.80 -11.85 16.95
N ASP A 171 -25.62 -10.89 16.48
CA ASP A 171 -25.41 -9.46 16.78
C ASP A 171 -25.54 -9.17 18.28
N SER A 172 -26.50 -9.82 18.98
CA SER A 172 -26.65 -9.66 20.42
C SER A 172 -25.46 -10.22 21.21
N VAL A 173 -24.82 -11.29 20.75
CA VAL A 173 -23.65 -11.88 21.42
C VAL A 173 -22.41 -11.01 21.21
N ALA A 174 -22.18 -10.52 19.99
CA ALA A 174 -21.09 -9.60 19.68
C ALA A 174 -21.21 -8.29 20.49
N HIS A 175 -22.42 -7.75 20.61
CA HIS A 175 -22.66 -6.52 21.38
C HIS A 175 -22.44 -6.72 22.90
N GLN A 176 -22.72 -7.92 23.42
CA GLN A 176 -22.51 -8.26 24.83
C GLN A 176 -21.03 -8.45 25.18
N GLU A 177 -20.24 -9.08 24.29
CA GLU A 177 -18.80 -9.24 24.45
C GLU A 177 -18.07 -7.88 24.41
N LEU A 178 -18.48 -6.97 23.53
CA LEU A 178 -17.95 -5.61 23.47
C LEU A 178 -18.28 -4.79 24.73
N GLN A 179 -19.47 -4.94 25.33
CA GLN A 179 -19.79 -4.30 26.61
C GLN A 179 -18.94 -4.83 27.78
N THR A 180 -18.60 -6.12 27.79
CA THR A 180 -17.73 -6.69 28.84
C THR A 180 -16.28 -6.21 28.75
N LEU A 181 -15.77 -5.94 27.54
CA LEU A 181 -14.44 -5.37 27.32
C LEU A 181 -14.34 -3.89 27.72
N ILE A 182 -15.46 -3.17 27.71
CA ILE A 182 -15.54 -1.75 28.06
C ILE A 182 -15.46 -1.50 29.59
N GLU A 183 -15.87 -2.45 30.44
CA GLU A 183 -15.83 -2.28 31.90
C GLU A 183 -14.43 -2.49 32.52
N GLU A 184 -13.50 -3.15 31.82
CA GLU A 184 -12.15 -3.44 32.35
C GLU A 184 -11.09 -2.36 32.02
N ASP A 185 -11.33 -1.47 31.05
CA ASP A 185 -10.40 -0.38 30.70
C ASP A 185 -11.13 0.94 30.36
N PRO A 186 -11.09 1.96 31.25
CA PRO A 186 -11.80 3.23 31.03
C PRO A 186 -11.21 4.09 29.91
N VAL A 187 -10.03 3.76 29.37
CA VAL A 187 -9.42 4.49 28.24
C VAL A 187 -9.96 4.00 26.90
N ALA A 188 -10.23 2.69 26.76
CA ALA A 188 -10.85 2.10 25.57
C ALA A 188 -12.31 2.55 25.37
N HIS A 189 -12.98 2.99 26.45
CA HIS A 189 -14.39 3.41 26.41
C HIS A 189 -14.65 4.63 25.52
N GLN A 190 -13.72 5.60 25.46
CA GLN A 190 -13.91 6.85 24.71
C GLN A 190 -13.68 6.67 23.20
N GLU A 191 -12.73 5.82 22.81
CA GLU A 191 -12.42 5.52 21.40
C GLU A 191 -13.46 4.57 20.78
N LEU A 192 -13.99 3.62 21.54
CA LEU A 192 -15.04 2.72 21.05
C LEU A 192 -16.42 3.40 20.98
N GLN A 193 -16.74 4.34 21.88
CA GLN A 193 -17.97 5.14 21.75
C GLN A 193 -17.98 5.98 20.45
N THR A 194 -16.83 6.50 20.06
CA THR A 194 -16.72 7.31 18.84
C THR A 194 -16.79 6.46 17.57
N LEU A 195 -16.35 5.21 17.62
CA LEU A 195 -16.47 4.26 16.50
C LEU A 195 -17.90 3.74 16.33
N ILE A 196 -18.61 3.42 17.42
CA ILE A 196 -20.00 2.95 17.37
C ILE A 196 -20.94 4.08 16.88
N GLU A 197 -20.75 5.32 17.33
CA GLU A 197 -21.54 6.46 16.83
C GLU A 197 -21.24 6.78 15.34
N ALA A 198 -20.04 6.45 14.86
CA ALA A 198 -19.68 6.62 13.45
C ALA A 198 -20.30 5.54 12.56
N GLU A 199 -20.32 4.28 13.01
CA GLU A 199 -20.94 3.17 12.26
C GLU A 199 -22.47 3.35 12.13
N ASP A 200 -23.15 3.75 13.21
CA ASP A 200 -24.60 4.06 13.15
C ASP A 200 -24.88 5.27 12.23
N SER A 201 -23.99 6.26 12.20
CA SER A 201 -24.12 7.41 11.29
C SER A 201 -23.92 7.04 9.83
N VAL A 202 -23.02 6.11 9.52
CA VAL A 202 -22.74 5.63 8.16
C VAL A 202 -23.92 4.78 7.66
N ALA A 203 -24.42 3.86 8.48
CA ALA A 203 -25.60 3.05 8.15
C ALA A 203 -26.86 3.92 7.92
N HIS A 204 -27.03 4.99 8.69
CA HIS A 204 -28.15 5.93 8.48
C HIS A 204 -28.00 6.81 7.23
N GLN A 205 -26.77 7.13 6.80
CA GLN A 205 -26.50 7.89 5.57
C GLN A 205 -26.68 7.04 4.30
N GLU A 206 -26.30 5.76 4.35
CA GLU A 206 -26.47 4.83 3.23
C GLU A 206 -27.95 4.50 2.97
N LEU A 207 -28.78 4.45 4.02
CA LEU A 207 -30.23 4.28 3.87
C LEU A 207 -30.96 5.53 3.34
N GLN A 208 -30.41 6.73 3.50
CA GLN A 208 -31.01 7.97 2.97
C GLN A 208 -30.65 8.27 1.51
N THR A 209 -29.63 7.63 0.96
CA THR A 209 -29.23 7.80 -0.45
C THR A 209 -29.97 6.86 -1.41
N LEU A 210 -30.79 5.95 -0.88
CA LEU A 210 -31.53 4.94 -1.65
C LEU A 210 -33.06 5.21 -1.76
N ILE A 211 -33.53 6.43 -1.51
CA ILE A 211 -34.94 6.86 -1.75
C ILE A 211 -34.99 8.01 -2.75
#